data_AF-A0A8D8RE81-F1
#
_entry.id   AF-A0A8D8RE81-F1
#
_cell.length_a   1.000
_cell.length_b   1.000
_cell.length_c   1.000
_cell.angle_alpha   90.00
_cell.angle_beta   90.00
_cell.angle_gamma   90.00
#
_symmetry.space_group_name_H-M   'P 1'
#
loop_
_entity.id
_entity.type
_entity.pdbx_description
1 polymer ?
#
loop_
_entity_poly.entity_id
_entity_poly.type
_entity_poly.pdbx_seq_one_letter_code
_entity_poly.pdbx_strand_id
1 'polypeptide(L)'
;MLLKITIFLFHCFVITTQVRADDPYTCVMYGHCHKNSRGYHQNCAYNGTARPFQDQAGLQILRNFCPHLYQGDADTRTCCSPDQLKILRDNLGMLYPMVSRCPSCFHSMINFICDFACAKDQSRFMNATRVQVSKTGVAYVEEVQVYMTERYMQGSFDACKHVSFPAKGTRAMDALCGPWNAVTCTPKRWYNYMYDPVVNGFAPMTARFVYTNDPVDRFIPVDPRVIPCNSSVDEFTPPCTCTDCQASCPTMKRFPYSILQSTGDQSWYFPDVKSMLWLGSIFFFALASLFLTVHFRRERMAEPIKSGKVD
;
A
#
# COMPACT_ATOMS: atom_id res chain seq x y z
N MET A 1 29.52 -39.52 -54.98
CA MET A 1 29.83 -39.06 -53.61
C MET A 1 29.90 -37.53 -53.49
N LEU A 2 30.48 -36.84 -54.48
CA LEU A 2 30.56 -35.36 -54.52
C LEU A 2 29.21 -34.62 -54.55
N LEU A 3 28.16 -35.19 -55.18
CA LEU A 3 26.84 -34.56 -55.27
C LEU A 3 26.04 -34.54 -53.94
N LYS A 4 26.36 -35.44 -53.00
CA LYS A 4 25.70 -35.48 -51.68
C LYS A 4 26.31 -34.47 -50.69
N ILE A 5 27.57 -34.10 -50.89
CA ILE A 5 28.30 -33.14 -50.03
C ILE A 5 27.87 -31.70 -50.34
N THR A 6 27.60 -31.38 -51.61
CA THR A 6 27.10 -30.05 -52.01
C THR A 6 25.69 -29.76 -51.52
N ILE A 7 24.81 -30.76 -51.46
CA ILE A 7 23.44 -30.60 -50.91
C ILE A 7 23.48 -30.35 -49.40
N PHE A 8 24.37 -31.03 -48.67
CA PHE A 8 24.52 -30.84 -47.22
C PHE A 8 25.11 -29.47 -46.87
N LEU A 9 26.04 -28.96 -47.68
CA LEU A 9 26.60 -27.62 -47.50
C LEU A 9 25.60 -26.51 -47.88
N PHE A 10 24.70 -26.75 -48.84
CA PHE A 10 23.63 -25.80 -49.19
C PHE A 10 22.49 -25.77 -48.16
N HIS A 11 22.24 -26.87 -47.44
CA HIS A 11 21.28 -26.90 -46.34
C HIS A 11 21.82 -26.28 -45.03
N CYS A 12 23.14 -26.23 -44.83
CA CYS A 12 23.74 -25.45 -43.73
C CYS A 12 23.78 -23.94 -44.00
N PHE A 13 23.61 -23.50 -45.26
CA PHE A 13 23.63 -22.08 -45.63
C PHE A 13 22.23 -21.45 -45.72
N VAL A 14 21.17 -22.18 -45.35
CA VAL A 14 19.90 -21.54 -44.98
C VAL A 14 20.08 -21.02 -43.56
N ILE A 15 20.76 -19.88 -43.52
CA ILE A 15 20.86 -18.98 -42.39
C ILE A 15 19.49 -18.93 -41.74
N THR A 16 19.41 -19.42 -40.51
CA THR A 16 18.39 -19.01 -39.55
C THR A 16 18.59 -17.52 -39.31
N THR A 17 18.15 -16.68 -40.26
CA THR A 17 17.77 -15.33 -39.95
C THR A 17 16.53 -15.49 -39.10
N GLN A 18 16.75 -15.57 -37.78
CA GLN A 18 15.72 -15.22 -36.82
C GLN A 18 15.35 -13.78 -37.21
N VAL A 19 14.30 -13.62 -38.01
CA VAL A 19 13.58 -12.37 -38.13
C VAL A 19 13.08 -12.14 -36.72
N ARG A 20 13.86 -11.40 -35.93
CA ARG A 20 13.41 -10.87 -34.65
C ARG A 20 12.22 -10.02 -35.06
N ALA A 21 11.01 -10.53 -34.84
CA ALA A 21 9.80 -9.76 -35.06
C ALA A 21 10.04 -8.44 -34.30
N ASP A 22 10.10 -7.34 -35.03
CA ASP A 22 10.25 -6.04 -34.41
C ASP A 22 9.03 -5.91 -33.47
N ASP A 23 9.28 -5.78 -32.17
CA ASP A 23 8.21 -5.63 -31.20
C ASP A 23 7.34 -4.45 -31.71
N PRO A 24 6.01 -4.57 -31.81
CA PRO A 24 5.16 -3.52 -32.39
C PRO A 24 5.16 -2.22 -31.57
N TYR A 25 5.83 -2.24 -30.43
CA TYR A 25 5.94 -1.16 -29.46
C TYR A 25 7.39 -0.71 -29.32
N THR A 26 7.58 0.60 -29.33
CA THR A 26 8.83 1.30 -29.06
C THR A 26 8.89 1.82 -27.62
N CYS A 27 10.04 2.36 -27.24
CA CYS A 27 10.20 3.19 -26.06
C CYS A 27 9.58 4.57 -26.26
N VAL A 28 9.24 5.26 -25.17
CA VAL A 28 8.81 6.67 -25.17
C VAL A 28 9.90 7.60 -24.62
N MET A 29 10.75 7.04 -23.77
CA MET A 29 11.85 7.76 -23.15
C MET A 29 13.06 6.85 -22.97
N TYR A 30 14.27 7.44 -22.97
CA TYR A 30 15.52 6.70 -22.73
C TYR A 30 16.64 7.65 -22.31
N GLY A 31 17.37 7.31 -21.25
CA GLY A 31 18.44 8.13 -20.68
C GLY A 31 17.94 9.39 -19.96
N HIS A 32 18.83 10.01 -19.19
CA HIS A 32 18.60 11.33 -18.59
C HIS A 32 19.40 12.38 -19.36
N CYS A 33 18.77 13.52 -19.67
CA CYS A 33 19.44 14.65 -20.36
C CYS A 33 19.06 16.02 -19.83
N HIS A 34 18.17 16.09 -18.85
CA HIS A 34 17.82 17.34 -18.20
C HIS A 34 17.69 17.14 -16.69
N LYS A 35 17.85 18.24 -15.95
CA LYS A 35 17.58 18.32 -14.51
C LYS A 35 16.63 19.49 -14.30
N ASN A 36 15.53 19.25 -13.61
CA ASN A 36 14.58 20.30 -13.28
C ASN A 36 15.18 21.28 -12.25
N SER A 37 14.48 22.37 -11.96
CA SER A 37 14.91 23.40 -10.99
C SER A 37 15.14 22.88 -9.56
N ARG A 38 14.60 21.69 -9.23
CA ARG A 38 14.76 21.02 -7.94
C ARG A 38 15.87 19.96 -7.93
N GLY A 39 16.58 19.80 -9.05
CA GLY A 39 17.70 18.87 -9.17
C GLY A 39 17.32 17.44 -9.57
N TYR A 40 16.04 17.14 -9.79
CA TYR A 40 15.61 15.80 -10.24
C TYR A 40 15.89 15.61 -11.73
N HIS A 41 16.37 14.42 -12.07
CA HIS A 41 16.68 14.04 -13.44
C HIS A 41 15.40 13.78 -14.25
N GLN A 42 15.31 14.37 -15.43
CA GLN A 42 14.24 14.14 -16.41
C GLN A 42 14.75 13.33 -17.60
N ASN A 43 13.89 12.46 -18.11
CA ASN A 43 14.25 11.53 -19.18
C ASN A 43 14.22 12.21 -20.55
N CYS A 44 15.04 11.73 -21.47
CA CYS A 44 15.03 12.21 -22.86
C CYS A 44 13.85 11.62 -23.62
N ALA A 45 13.29 12.41 -24.52
CA ALA A 45 12.31 11.89 -25.48
C ALA A 45 13.00 10.92 -26.43
N TYR A 46 12.42 9.73 -26.62
CA TYR A 46 13.00 8.68 -27.45
C TYR A 46 11.88 7.82 -28.04
N ASN A 47 11.93 7.54 -29.34
CA ASN A 47 10.90 6.75 -30.04
C ASN A 47 11.47 5.50 -30.72
N GLY A 48 12.66 5.05 -30.30
CA GLY A 48 13.29 3.86 -30.86
C GLY A 48 12.92 2.59 -30.11
N THR A 49 13.37 1.44 -30.62
CA THR A 49 13.23 0.15 -29.95
C THR A 49 14.02 0.09 -28.64
N ALA A 50 13.61 -0.81 -27.75
CA ALA A 50 14.35 -1.12 -26.52
C ALA A 50 15.79 -1.56 -26.80
N ARG A 51 16.72 -1.12 -25.95
CA ARG A 51 18.16 -1.37 -26.11
C ARG A 51 18.61 -2.58 -25.29
N PRO A 52 19.62 -3.34 -25.75
CA PRO A 52 20.21 -4.40 -24.95
C PRO A 52 20.74 -3.83 -23.64
N PHE A 53 20.46 -4.50 -22.53
CA PHE A 53 20.91 -4.07 -21.21
C PHE A 53 22.08 -4.94 -20.75
N GLN A 54 23.31 -4.43 -20.91
CA GLN A 54 24.53 -5.23 -20.70
C GLN A 54 25.24 -4.97 -19.35
N ASP A 55 24.84 -3.93 -18.62
CA ASP A 55 25.47 -3.56 -17.34
C ASP A 55 25.14 -4.58 -16.25
N GLN A 56 26.14 -5.31 -15.77
CA GLN A 56 25.97 -6.39 -14.79
C GLN A 56 25.40 -5.90 -13.46
N ALA A 57 25.83 -4.71 -12.99
CA ALA A 57 25.30 -4.12 -11.77
C ALA A 57 23.81 -3.76 -11.93
N GLY A 58 23.42 -3.17 -13.06
CA GLY A 58 22.02 -2.89 -13.38
C GLY A 58 21.18 -4.17 -13.55
N LEU A 59 21.72 -5.24 -14.13
CA LEU A 59 21.01 -6.52 -14.24
C LEU A 59 20.69 -7.09 -12.85
N GLN A 60 21.59 -6.93 -11.87
CA GLN A 60 21.29 -7.30 -10.48
C GLN A 60 20.15 -6.44 -9.90
N ILE A 61 20.10 -5.14 -10.20
CA ILE A 61 19.00 -4.28 -9.76
C ILE A 61 17.67 -4.76 -10.39
N LEU A 62 17.67 -5.10 -11.68
CA LEU A 62 16.47 -5.66 -12.35
C LEU A 62 16.04 -6.97 -11.69
N ARG A 63 16.94 -7.91 -11.43
CA ARG A 63 16.60 -9.18 -10.77
C ARG A 63 15.96 -8.96 -9.39
N ASN A 64 16.46 -7.99 -8.62
CA ASN A 64 16.01 -7.77 -7.25
C ASN A 64 14.70 -6.97 -7.16
N PHE A 65 14.55 -5.92 -7.98
CA PHE A 65 13.42 -4.99 -7.88
C PHE A 65 12.40 -5.11 -9.00
N CYS A 66 12.83 -5.53 -10.19
CA CYS A 66 12.00 -5.60 -11.40
C CYS A 66 12.11 -6.98 -12.08
N PRO A 67 11.90 -8.11 -11.36
CA PRO A 67 12.20 -9.44 -11.89
C PRO A 67 11.40 -9.77 -13.15
N HIS A 68 10.22 -9.17 -13.33
CA HIS A 68 9.39 -9.35 -14.52
C HIS A 68 9.95 -8.71 -15.80
N LEU A 69 10.91 -7.78 -15.67
CA LEU A 69 11.61 -7.18 -16.81
C LEU A 69 12.90 -7.93 -17.19
N TYR A 70 13.37 -8.83 -16.33
CA TYR A 70 14.61 -9.57 -16.55
C TYR A 70 14.35 -10.82 -17.40
N GLN A 71 15.00 -10.91 -18.56
CA GLN A 71 14.83 -12.01 -19.53
C GLN A 71 16.09 -12.88 -19.67
N GLY A 72 17.08 -12.71 -18.78
CA GLY A 72 18.41 -13.29 -18.92
C GLY A 72 19.47 -12.26 -19.29
N ASP A 73 20.73 -12.53 -18.99
CA ASP A 73 21.82 -11.54 -19.12
C ASP A 73 22.08 -11.11 -20.57
N ALA A 74 21.90 -12.02 -21.53
CA ALA A 74 22.12 -11.75 -22.95
C ALA A 74 20.89 -11.13 -23.66
N ASP A 75 19.69 -11.42 -23.16
CA ASP A 75 18.44 -11.14 -23.87
C ASP A 75 17.63 -9.99 -23.26
N THR A 76 17.99 -9.51 -22.06
CA THR A 76 17.29 -8.39 -21.42
C THR A 76 17.42 -7.12 -22.28
N ARG A 77 16.27 -6.55 -22.65
CA ARG A 77 16.17 -5.26 -23.33
C ARG A 77 15.25 -4.34 -22.55
N THR A 78 15.64 -3.08 -22.41
CA THR A 78 14.88 -2.08 -21.63
C THR A 78 14.82 -0.73 -22.34
N CYS A 79 13.87 0.08 -21.92
CA CYS A 79 13.76 1.50 -22.28
C CYS A 79 14.46 2.41 -21.27
N CYS A 80 15.37 1.88 -20.45
CA CYS A 80 16.14 2.66 -19.50
C CYS A 80 17.63 2.35 -19.57
N SER A 81 18.47 3.36 -19.35
CA SER A 81 19.91 3.19 -19.22
C SER A 81 20.30 2.64 -17.84
N PRO A 82 21.50 2.06 -17.69
CA PRO A 82 22.00 1.64 -16.40
C PRO A 82 22.01 2.75 -15.34
N ASP A 83 22.34 3.98 -15.74
CA ASP A 83 22.35 5.13 -14.83
C ASP A 83 20.93 5.53 -14.39
N GLN A 84 19.94 5.45 -15.29
CA GLN A 84 18.54 5.67 -14.92
C GLN A 84 18.08 4.66 -13.88
N LEU A 85 18.46 3.39 -14.06
CA LEU A 85 18.08 2.34 -13.13
C LEU A 85 18.75 2.49 -11.75
N LYS A 86 20.01 2.94 -11.72
CA LYS A 86 20.72 3.25 -10.46
C LYS A 86 20.04 4.42 -9.72
N ILE A 87 19.71 5.49 -10.43
CA ILE A 87 18.98 6.64 -9.86
C ILE A 87 17.59 6.21 -9.38
N LEU A 88 16.91 5.34 -10.13
CA LEU A 88 15.62 4.79 -9.73
C LEU A 88 15.71 4.03 -8.41
N ARG A 89 16.69 3.13 -8.27
CA ARG A 89 16.97 2.42 -7.00
C ARG A 89 17.20 3.39 -5.85
N ASP A 90 17.98 4.45 -6.08
CA ASP A 90 18.28 5.42 -5.03
C ASP A 90 17.02 6.19 -4.60
N ASN A 91 16.14 6.54 -5.56
CA ASN A 91 14.83 7.14 -5.27
C ASN A 91 13.89 6.17 -4.53
N LEU A 92 13.91 4.88 -4.88
CA LEU A 92 13.18 3.85 -4.14
C LEU A 92 13.65 3.74 -2.69
N GLY A 93 14.92 4.03 -2.41
CA GLY A 93 15.46 4.12 -1.05
C GLY A 93 14.72 5.14 -0.16
N MET A 94 14.16 6.21 -0.74
CA MET A 94 13.33 7.17 0.00
C MET A 94 11.93 6.62 0.33
N LEU A 95 11.36 5.83 -0.59
CA LEU A 95 10.03 5.24 -0.42
C LEU A 95 10.04 4.00 0.47
N TYR A 96 11.13 3.23 0.42
CA TYR A 96 11.24 1.93 1.08
C TYR A 96 10.90 1.97 2.57
N PRO A 97 11.40 2.91 3.40
CA PRO A 97 11.05 2.99 4.83
C PRO A 97 9.56 3.20 5.11
N MET A 98 8.79 3.71 4.14
CA MET A 98 7.36 3.98 4.29
C MET A 98 6.52 2.73 4.04
N VAL A 99 6.98 1.81 3.18
CA VAL A 99 6.19 0.67 2.70
C VAL A 99 6.81 -0.71 2.99
N SER A 100 8.06 -0.77 3.49
CA SER A 100 8.81 -2.01 3.67
C SER A 100 8.22 -2.97 4.71
N ARG A 101 7.34 -2.50 5.61
CA ARG A 101 6.62 -3.36 6.56
C ARG A 101 5.70 -4.38 5.91
N CYS A 102 5.28 -4.13 4.67
CA CYS A 102 4.47 -5.04 3.90
C CYS A 102 5.13 -5.29 2.53
N PRO A 103 5.85 -6.41 2.36
CA PRO A 103 6.51 -6.75 1.11
C PRO A 103 5.54 -6.76 -0.09
N SER A 104 4.32 -7.28 0.09
CA SER A 104 3.30 -7.31 -0.96
C SER A 104 2.90 -5.92 -1.45
N CYS A 105 2.83 -4.94 -0.55
CA CYS A 105 2.63 -3.53 -0.90
C CYS A 105 3.80 -2.99 -1.72
N PHE A 106 5.03 -3.16 -1.21
CA PHE A 106 6.23 -2.70 -1.89
C PHE A 106 6.34 -3.28 -3.30
N HIS A 107 6.22 -4.61 -3.44
CA HIS A 107 6.31 -5.27 -4.75
C HIS A 107 5.18 -4.88 -5.70
N SER A 108 3.94 -4.76 -5.21
CA SER A 108 2.83 -4.28 -6.04
C SER A 108 3.09 -2.87 -6.56
N MET A 109 3.66 -1.98 -5.74
CA MET A 109 3.98 -0.60 -6.13
C MET A 109 5.18 -0.52 -7.09
N ILE A 110 6.27 -1.23 -6.82
CA ILE A 110 7.47 -1.16 -7.66
C ILE A 110 7.27 -1.77 -9.05
N ASN A 111 6.36 -2.75 -9.21
CA ASN A 111 6.09 -3.36 -10.51
C ASN A 111 5.75 -2.30 -11.56
N PHE A 112 4.83 -1.38 -11.26
CA PHE A 112 4.53 -0.28 -12.18
C PHE A 112 5.64 0.77 -12.25
N ILE A 113 6.35 1.07 -11.16
CA ILE A 113 7.49 2.00 -11.23
C ILE A 113 8.56 1.48 -12.21
N CYS A 114 8.85 0.18 -12.16
CA CYS A 114 9.73 -0.50 -13.09
C CYS A 114 9.19 -0.44 -14.52
N ASP A 115 7.90 -0.72 -14.74
CA ASP A 115 7.33 -0.69 -16.08
C ASP A 115 7.36 0.71 -16.68
N PHE A 116 6.91 1.70 -15.90
CA PHE A 116 6.95 3.10 -16.25
C PHE A 116 8.37 3.53 -16.66
N ALA A 117 9.39 3.15 -15.89
CA ALA A 117 10.76 3.57 -16.15
C ALA A 117 11.45 2.78 -17.28
N CYS A 118 11.25 1.47 -17.36
CA CYS A 118 12.15 0.56 -18.06
C CYS A 118 11.48 -0.45 -19.01
N ALA A 119 10.15 -0.62 -18.99
CA ALA A 119 9.47 -1.60 -19.84
C ALA A 119 9.84 -1.40 -21.32
N LYS A 120 10.09 -2.50 -22.05
CA LYS A 120 10.52 -2.46 -23.45
C LYS A 120 9.45 -1.92 -24.41
N ASP A 121 8.20 -1.93 -23.97
CA ASP A 121 6.98 -1.67 -24.73
C ASP A 121 6.24 -0.41 -24.21
N GLN A 122 6.94 0.59 -23.67
CA GLN A 122 6.34 1.83 -23.13
C GLN A 122 5.26 2.43 -24.05
N SER A 123 5.51 2.51 -25.36
CA SER A 123 4.56 3.10 -26.32
C SER A 123 3.21 2.36 -26.43
N ARG A 124 3.12 1.13 -25.88
CA ARG A 124 1.87 0.37 -25.74
C ARG A 124 0.92 1.03 -24.75
N PHE A 125 1.43 1.54 -23.64
CA PHE A 125 0.59 1.99 -22.51
C PHE A 125 0.86 3.43 -22.11
N MET A 126 1.81 4.13 -22.73
CA MET A 126 2.06 5.54 -22.46
C MET A 126 2.53 6.31 -23.69
N ASN A 127 2.39 7.63 -23.64
CA ASN A 127 2.89 8.57 -24.64
C ASN A 127 3.38 9.86 -23.97
N ALA A 128 4.40 10.50 -24.55
CA ALA A 128 4.82 11.83 -24.13
C ALA A 128 3.84 12.88 -24.68
N THR A 129 3.14 13.58 -23.78
CA THR A 129 2.18 14.63 -24.14
C THR A 129 2.86 16.00 -24.18
N ARG A 130 3.90 16.21 -23.36
CA ARG A 130 4.68 17.44 -23.35
C ARG A 130 6.18 17.13 -23.36
N VAL A 131 6.84 17.55 -24.44
CA VAL A 131 8.28 17.48 -24.63
C VAL A 131 8.81 18.90 -24.72
N GLN A 132 9.84 19.21 -23.94
CA GLN A 132 10.51 20.49 -23.94
C GLN A 132 11.96 20.34 -24.42
N VAL A 133 12.57 21.44 -24.81
CA VAL A 133 13.97 21.48 -25.25
C VAL A 133 14.77 22.26 -24.21
N SER A 134 15.84 21.65 -23.70
CA SER A 134 16.74 22.30 -22.75
C SER A 134 17.50 23.46 -23.41
N LYS A 135 18.15 24.31 -22.60
CA LYS A 135 19.05 25.37 -23.12
C LYS A 135 20.21 24.82 -23.97
N THR A 136 20.55 23.54 -23.80
CA THR A 136 21.60 22.86 -24.57
C THR A 136 21.06 22.19 -25.85
N GLY A 137 19.79 22.42 -26.20
CA GLY A 137 19.18 21.89 -27.42
C GLY A 137 18.70 20.44 -27.32
N VAL A 138 18.65 19.85 -26.12
CA VAL A 138 18.28 18.44 -25.93
C VAL A 138 16.81 18.32 -25.51
N ALA A 139 16.05 17.49 -26.22
CA ALA A 139 14.64 17.24 -25.94
C ALA A 139 14.45 16.32 -24.71
N TYR A 140 13.65 16.76 -23.75
CA TYR A 140 13.32 16.02 -22.53
C TYR A 140 11.81 15.95 -22.32
N VAL A 141 11.37 14.88 -21.67
CA VAL A 141 9.95 14.62 -21.38
C VAL A 141 9.57 15.33 -20.08
N GLU A 142 8.57 16.20 -20.16
CA GLU A 142 8.04 16.93 -19.01
C GLU A 142 6.72 16.34 -18.52
N GLU A 143 5.89 15.87 -19.45
CA GLU A 143 4.61 15.23 -19.17
C GLU A 143 4.39 14.00 -20.06
N VAL A 144 3.87 12.95 -19.44
CA VAL A 144 3.40 11.74 -20.11
C VAL A 144 1.95 11.46 -19.73
N GLN A 145 1.21 10.86 -20.66
CA GLN A 145 -0.06 10.23 -20.36
C GLN A 145 0.15 8.71 -20.31
N VAL A 146 -0.44 8.07 -19.30
CA VAL A 146 -0.27 6.65 -18.98
C VAL A 146 -1.65 6.01 -18.89
N TYR A 147 -1.81 4.88 -19.56
CA TYR A 147 -3.01 4.05 -19.55
C TYR A 147 -2.77 2.88 -18.59
N MET A 148 -3.63 2.74 -17.59
CA MET A 148 -3.46 1.75 -16.51
C MET A 148 -4.81 1.09 -16.20
N THR A 149 -4.79 -0.20 -15.87
CA THR A 149 -6.02 -0.88 -15.46
C THR A 149 -6.54 -0.35 -14.13
N GLU A 150 -7.86 -0.21 -14.02
CA GLU A 150 -8.49 0.12 -12.74
C GLU A 150 -8.23 -0.99 -11.71
N ARG A 151 -8.21 -2.25 -12.19
CA ARG A 151 -7.89 -3.42 -11.38
C ARG A 151 -6.52 -3.31 -10.72
N TYR A 152 -5.48 -2.95 -11.47
CA TYR A 152 -4.13 -2.80 -10.92
C TYR A 152 -4.06 -1.62 -9.95
N MET A 153 -4.58 -0.45 -10.34
CA MET A 153 -4.60 0.75 -9.49
C MET A 153 -5.30 0.48 -8.14
N GLN A 154 -6.46 -0.17 -8.16
CA GLN A 154 -7.21 -0.51 -6.96
C GLN A 154 -6.47 -1.55 -6.13
N GLY A 155 -5.97 -2.62 -6.76
CA GLY A 155 -5.27 -3.70 -6.08
C GLY A 155 -3.97 -3.26 -5.42
N SER A 156 -3.16 -2.42 -6.09
CA SER A 156 -1.93 -1.87 -5.51
C SER A 156 -2.24 -0.96 -4.33
N PHE A 157 -3.29 -0.14 -4.42
CA PHE A 157 -3.74 0.69 -3.31
C PHE A 157 -4.23 -0.14 -2.12
N ASP A 158 -5.03 -1.17 -2.37
CA ASP A 158 -5.56 -2.05 -1.31
C ASP A 158 -4.47 -2.84 -0.60
N ALA A 159 -3.40 -3.21 -1.30
CA ALA A 159 -2.23 -3.83 -0.70
C ALA A 159 -1.48 -2.89 0.27
N CYS A 160 -1.57 -1.57 0.08
CA CYS A 160 -0.78 -0.57 0.78
C CYS A 160 -1.55 0.29 1.79
N LYS A 161 -2.87 0.41 1.68
CA LYS A 161 -3.68 1.41 2.43
C LYS A 161 -3.64 1.29 3.96
N HIS A 162 -3.30 0.12 4.49
CA HIS A 162 -3.21 -0.14 5.93
C HIS A 162 -1.79 -0.27 6.46
N VAL A 163 -0.78 -0.17 5.59
CA VAL A 163 0.63 -0.32 5.98
C VAL A 163 1.02 0.79 6.94
N SER A 164 1.63 0.42 8.06
CA SER A 164 2.12 1.36 9.06
C SER A 164 3.42 2.00 8.61
N PHE A 165 3.63 3.26 8.99
CA PHE A 165 4.90 3.98 8.85
C PHE A 165 5.47 4.30 10.24
N PRO A 166 6.33 3.42 10.80
CA PRO A 166 6.77 3.51 12.19
C PRO A 166 7.46 4.82 12.55
N ALA A 167 8.28 5.36 11.65
CA ALA A 167 9.07 6.56 11.91
C ALA A 167 8.23 7.79 12.27
N LYS A 168 6.96 7.82 11.83
CA LYS A 168 6.01 8.90 12.15
C LYS A 168 4.84 8.45 13.03
N GLY A 169 4.73 7.16 13.34
CA GLY A 169 3.56 6.60 14.03
C GLY A 169 2.25 6.72 13.25
N THR A 170 2.32 6.92 11.93
CA THR A 170 1.17 7.07 11.02
C THR A 170 1.05 5.88 10.08
N ARG A 171 0.13 5.91 9.12
CA ARG A 171 0.13 4.96 7.99
C ARG A 171 1.02 5.49 6.86
N ALA A 172 1.46 4.58 5.98
CA ALA A 172 2.23 4.91 4.78
C ALA A 172 1.51 5.93 3.89
N MET A 173 0.20 5.76 3.72
CA MET A 173 -0.62 6.66 2.91
C MET A 173 -0.70 8.09 3.46
N ASP A 174 -0.45 8.32 4.76
CA ASP A 174 -0.36 9.69 5.30
C ASP A 174 0.86 10.45 4.75
N ALA A 175 1.91 9.73 4.34
CA ALA A 175 3.09 10.33 3.69
C ALA A 175 2.99 10.30 2.17
N LEU A 176 2.32 9.29 1.61
CA LEU A 176 2.30 9.04 0.16
C LEU A 176 1.07 9.61 -0.55
N CYS A 177 0.12 10.21 0.16
CA CYS A 177 -1.11 10.75 -0.44
C CYS A 177 -1.28 12.26 -0.22
N GLY A 178 -0.17 12.98 -0.01
CA GLY A 178 -0.16 14.44 0.01
C GLY A 178 -1.10 15.09 1.03
N PRO A 179 -2.01 15.98 0.61
CA PRO A 179 -2.94 16.65 1.52
C PRO A 179 -4.03 15.71 2.05
N TRP A 180 -4.16 14.52 1.47
CA TRP A 180 -5.13 13.51 1.90
C TRP A 180 -4.44 12.54 2.87
N ASN A 181 -4.98 12.43 4.08
CA ASN A 181 -4.53 11.43 5.04
C ASN A 181 -4.94 10.02 4.61
N ALA A 182 -4.45 8.99 5.31
CA ALA A 182 -4.73 7.59 5.00
C ALA A 182 -6.22 7.21 5.06
N VAL A 183 -7.06 8.01 5.72
CA VAL A 183 -8.52 7.79 5.79
C VAL A 183 -9.24 8.35 4.56
N THR A 184 -8.79 9.50 4.05
CA THR A 184 -9.43 10.21 2.93
C THR A 184 -8.71 9.97 1.59
N CYS A 185 -7.58 9.27 1.61
CA CYS A 185 -6.86 8.88 0.41
C CYS A 185 -7.70 7.91 -0.45
N THR A 186 -7.60 8.08 -1.76
CA THR A 186 -8.19 7.16 -2.75
C THR A 186 -7.09 6.73 -3.72
N PRO A 187 -7.25 5.60 -4.44
CA PRO A 187 -6.23 5.16 -5.41
C PRO A 187 -5.85 6.26 -6.41
N LYS A 188 -6.84 6.97 -6.98
CA LYS A 188 -6.61 8.06 -7.94
C LYS A 188 -5.83 9.22 -7.31
N ARG A 189 -6.15 9.59 -6.06
CA ARG A 189 -5.43 10.64 -5.31
C ARG A 189 -3.98 10.25 -5.05
N TRP A 190 -3.74 8.98 -4.69
CA TRP A 190 -2.41 8.45 -4.43
C TRP A 190 -1.51 8.52 -5.68
N TYR A 191 -1.97 7.97 -6.81
CA TYR A 191 -1.20 8.02 -8.06
C TYR A 191 -0.99 9.45 -8.57
N ASN A 192 -2.01 10.31 -8.50
CA ASN A 192 -1.86 11.71 -8.87
C ASN A 192 -0.81 12.42 -7.99
N TYR A 193 -0.76 12.12 -6.68
CA TYR A 193 0.26 12.67 -5.81
C TYR A 193 1.67 12.15 -6.14
N MET A 194 1.81 10.83 -6.33
CA MET A 194 3.11 10.18 -6.54
C MET A 194 3.82 10.63 -7.82
N TYR A 195 3.06 10.98 -8.86
CA TYR A 195 3.59 11.29 -10.19
C TYR A 195 3.31 12.74 -10.64
N ASP A 196 3.06 13.67 -9.72
CA ASP A 196 2.92 15.08 -10.04
C ASP A 196 3.91 15.96 -9.25
N PRO A 197 4.92 16.55 -9.91
CA PRO A 197 5.91 17.40 -9.25
C PRO A 197 5.29 18.65 -8.63
N VAL A 198 4.19 19.16 -9.19
CA VAL A 198 3.51 20.35 -8.66
C VAL A 198 2.91 20.05 -7.29
N VAL A 199 2.44 18.81 -7.08
CA VAL A 199 1.74 18.42 -5.85
C VAL A 199 2.71 17.92 -4.77
N ASN A 200 3.67 17.05 -5.12
CA ASN A 200 4.50 16.38 -4.11
C ASN A 200 5.90 16.97 -3.92
N GLY A 201 6.43 17.71 -4.90
CA GLY A 201 7.81 18.20 -4.82
C GLY A 201 8.89 17.20 -5.23
N PHE A 202 8.59 15.89 -5.21
CA PHE A 202 9.54 14.76 -5.34
C PHE A 202 9.52 14.07 -6.70
N ALA A 203 8.40 14.13 -7.43
CA ALA A 203 8.31 13.53 -8.75
C ALA A 203 9.24 14.28 -9.74
N PRO A 204 9.97 13.58 -10.62
CA PRO A 204 10.84 14.23 -11.60
C PRO A 204 10.07 14.88 -12.76
N MET A 205 8.92 14.31 -13.12
CA MET A 205 8.08 14.71 -14.24
C MET A 205 6.61 14.39 -13.94
N THR A 206 5.70 14.92 -14.74
CA THR A 206 4.26 14.72 -14.57
C THR A 206 3.79 13.47 -15.32
N ALA A 207 3.07 12.57 -14.65
CA ALA A 207 2.30 11.51 -15.32
C ALA A 207 0.80 11.73 -15.11
N ARG A 208 0.04 11.70 -16.21
CA ARG A 208 -1.42 11.80 -16.22
C ARG A 208 -2.02 10.43 -16.52
N PHE A 209 -2.79 9.90 -15.59
CA PHE A 209 -3.34 8.55 -15.70
C PHE A 209 -4.73 8.53 -16.32
N VAL A 210 -4.92 7.65 -17.29
CA VAL A 210 -6.21 7.20 -17.80
C VAL A 210 -6.44 5.80 -17.26
N TYR A 211 -7.42 5.65 -16.37
CA TYR A 211 -7.75 4.36 -15.77
C TYR A 211 -8.85 3.68 -16.57
N THR A 212 -8.55 2.52 -17.14
CA THR A 212 -9.47 1.74 -17.98
C THR A 212 -9.01 0.30 -18.05
N ASN A 213 -9.94 -0.65 -18.00
CA ASN A 213 -9.61 -2.07 -18.17
C ASN A 213 -9.55 -2.47 -19.65
N ASP A 214 -10.17 -1.67 -20.53
CA ASP A 214 -10.24 -1.91 -21.96
C ASP A 214 -9.23 -1.03 -22.73
N PRO A 215 -8.71 -1.50 -23.87
CA PRO A 215 -7.87 -0.69 -24.76
C PRO A 215 -8.55 0.62 -25.19
N VAL A 216 -7.75 1.69 -25.31
CA VAL A 216 -8.20 2.99 -25.81
C VAL A 216 -7.35 3.36 -27.02
N ASP A 217 -7.98 3.47 -28.19
CA ASP A 217 -7.31 3.64 -29.48
C ASP A 217 -6.21 2.58 -29.70
N ARG A 218 -4.95 3.01 -29.80
CA ARG A 218 -3.77 2.14 -29.94
C ARG A 218 -3.16 1.72 -28.60
N PHE A 219 -3.65 2.24 -27.49
CA PHE A 219 -3.07 2.04 -26.18
C PHE A 219 -3.73 0.86 -25.47
N ILE A 220 -2.90 -0.07 -25.00
CA ILE A 220 -3.31 -1.19 -24.16
C ILE A 220 -2.84 -0.87 -22.74
N PRO A 221 -3.75 -0.69 -21.78
CA PRO A 221 -3.41 -0.35 -20.40
C PRO A 221 -2.38 -1.29 -19.79
N VAL A 222 -1.49 -0.74 -18.98
CA VAL A 222 -0.54 -1.54 -18.20
C VAL A 222 -1.27 -2.23 -17.06
N ASP A 223 -1.03 -3.53 -16.90
CA ASP A 223 -1.67 -4.37 -15.88
C ASP A 223 -0.66 -5.28 -15.17
N PRO A 224 0.29 -4.71 -14.41
CA PRO A 224 1.30 -5.50 -13.72
C PRO A 224 0.68 -6.44 -12.68
N ARG A 225 1.47 -7.40 -12.20
CA ARG A 225 1.03 -8.28 -11.12
C ARG A 225 0.79 -7.48 -9.84
N VAL A 226 -0.43 -7.59 -9.29
CA VAL A 226 -0.75 -7.18 -7.92
C VAL A 226 -0.53 -8.37 -7.00
N ILE A 227 0.13 -8.14 -5.87
CA ILE A 227 0.29 -9.11 -4.80
C ILE A 227 -0.62 -8.68 -3.65
N PRO A 228 -1.73 -9.40 -3.39
CA PRO A 228 -2.60 -9.10 -2.25
C PRO A 228 -1.82 -9.10 -0.93
N CYS A 229 -2.18 -8.22 0.00
CA CYS A 229 -1.41 -8.08 1.25
C CYS A 229 -1.44 -9.32 2.16
N ASN A 230 -2.46 -10.18 1.98
CA ASN A 230 -2.59 -11.46 2.67
C ASN A 230 -1.91 -12.64 1.96
N SER A 231 -1.16 -12.38 0.89
CA SER A 231 -0.42 -13.38 0.12
C SER A 231 1.08 -13.12 0.20
N SER A 232 1.86 -14.20 0.18
CA SER A 232 3.32 -14.15 0.10
C SER A 232 3.79 -13.64 -1.26
N VAL A 233 4.91 -12.91 -1.27
CA VAL A 233 5.56 -12.46 -2.51
C VAL A 233 6.24 -13.62 -3.23
N ASP A 234 6.91 -14.47 -2.45
CA ASP A 234 7.64 -15.66 -2.87
C ASP A 234 7.58 -16.74 -1.76
N GLU A 235 8.29 -17.85 -1.94
CA GLU A 235 8.28 -18.98 -0.99
C GLU A 235 8.94 -18.65 0.37
N PHE A 236 9.81 -17.64 0.42
CA PHE A 236 10.62 -17.27 1.59
C PHE A 236 10.10 -16.03 2.31
N THR A 237 9.28 -15.23 1.64
CA THR A 237 8.75 -13.96 2.14
C THR A 237 7.32 -14.14 2.65
N PRO A 238 7.05 -14.03 3.95
CA PRO A 238 5.72 -14.22 4.50
C PRO A 238 4.75 -13.10 4.08
N PRO A 239 3.42 -13.35 4.15
CA PRO A 239 2.40 -12.32 3.94
C PRO A 239 2.50 -11.19 4.96
N CYS A 240 1.85 -10.06 4.68
CA CYS A 240 1.83 -8.92 5.58
C CYS A 240 1.02 -9.24 6.85
N THR A 241 1.45 -8.65 7.99
CA THR A 241 0.79 -8.86 9.28
C THR A 241 -0.60 -8.24 9.34
N CYS A 242 -1.47 -8.71 10.23
CA CYS A 242 -2.82 -8.15 10.44
C CYS A 242 -2.82 -6.64 10.72
N THR A 243 -1.81 -6.14 11.44
CA THR A 243 -1.64 -4.69 11.72
C THR A 243 -1.44 -3.87 10.45
N ASP A 244 -0.73 -4.42 9.47
CA ASP A 244 -0.39 -3.76 8.21
C ASP A 244 -1.34 -4.16 7.05
N CYS A 245 -2.18 -5.18 7.27
CA CYS A 245 -3.11 -5.74 6.29
C CYS A 245 -4.34 -6.36 6.99
N GLN A 246 -5.49 -5.71 6.88
CA GLN A 246 -6.75 -6.21 7.45
C GLN A 246 -7.16 -7.58 6.89
N ALA A 247 -6.81 -7.88 5.64
CA ALA A 247 -7.13 -9.15 5.00
C ALA A 247 -6.32 -10.34 5.57
N SER A 248 -5.25 -10.08 6.31
CA SER A 248 -4.48 -11.08 7.04
C SER A 248 -5.02 -11.35 8.45
N CYS A 249 -6.03 -10.59 8.89
CA CYS A 249 -6.59 -10.75 10.23
C CYS A 249 -7.52 -11.97 10.30
N PRO A 250 -7.52 -12.73 11.40
CA PRO A 250 -8.49 -13.79 11.60
C PRO A 250 -9.90 -13.20 11.68
N THR A 251 -10.85 -13.81 10.97
CA THR A 251 -12.26 -13.45 11.10
C THR A 251 -12.74 -13.90 12.48
N MET A 252 -13.02 -12.95 13.38
CA MET A 252 -13.64 -13.30 14.66
C MET A 252 -15.01 -13.90 14.40
N LYS A 253 -15.20 -15.17 14.78
CA LYS A 253 -16.54 -15.75 14.88
C LYS A 253 -17.29 -14.95 15.94
N ARG A 254 -18.47 -14.41 15.57
CA ARG A 254 -19.34 -13.73 16.52
C ARG A 254 -19.78 -14.76 17.55
N PHE A 255 -19.16 -14.77 18.73
CA PHE A 255 -19.63 -15.61 19.81
C PHE A 255 -21.01 -15.10 20.22
N PRO A 256 -22.01 -15.98 20.40
CA PRO A 256 -23.27 -15.55 21.00
C PRO A 256 -22.95 -14.93 22.35
N TYR A 257 -23.50 -13.73 22.58
CA TYR A 257 -23.28 -12.89 23.76
C TYR A 257 -23.47 -13.65 25.09
N SER A 258 -24.20 -14.76 25.07
CA SER A 258 -24.44 -15.63 26.22
C SER A 258 -23.20 -16.29 26.84
N ILE A 259 -22.07 -16.41 26.14
CA ILE A 259 -20.88 -17.10 26.69
C ILE A 259 -19.90 -16.13 27.39
N LEU A 260 -19.93 -14.83 27.04
CA LEU A 260 -19.04 -13.81 27.64
C LEU A 260 -19.42 -13.44 29.08
N GLN A 261 -20.63 -13.77 29.52
CA GLN A 261 -21.10 -13.48 30.87
C GLN A 261 -20.54 -14.44 31.93
N SER A 262 -19.91 -15.55 31.52
CA SER A 262 -19.36 -16.56 32.44
C SER A 262 -17.93 -16.30 32.90
N THR A 263 -17.14 -15.50 32.17
CA THR A 263 -15.68 -15.44 32.41
C THR A 263 -15.09 -14.03 32.48
N GLY A 264 -15.88 -12.97 32.23
CA GLY A 264 -15.38 -11.61 32.09
C GLY A 264 -15.78 -10.60 33.16
N ASP A 265 -16.73 -10.93 34.04
CA ASP A 265 -17.25 -9.98 35.03
C ASP A 265 -16.96 -10.47 36.46
N GLN A 266 -15.70 -10.30 36.87
CA GLN A 266 -15.38 -10.17 38.29
C GLN A 266 -15.08 -8.70 38.62
N SER A 267 -15.79 -7.77 37.99
CA SER A 267 -16.08 -6.54 38.72
C SER A 267 -16.99 -6.94 39.87
N TRP A 268 -16.72 -6.43 41.07
CA TRP A 268 -17.61 -6.57 42.21
C TRP A 268 -18.93 -5.91 41.80
N TYR A 269 -19.85 -6.70 41.26
CA TYR A 269 -21.16 -6.25 40.85
C TYR A 269 -21.87 -5.81 42.12
N PHE A 270 -21.83 -4.51 42.38
CA PHE A 270 -22.72 -3.90 43.34
C PHE A 270 -24.13 -4.17 42.82
N PRO A 271 -24.95 -4.94 43.55
CA PRO A 271 -26.28 -5.25 43.08
C PRO A 271 -27.00 -3.92 42.84
N ASP A 272 -27.71 -3.86 41.70
CA ASP A 272 -28.52 -2.75 41.20
C ASP A 272 -28.98 -1.79 42.32
N VAL A 273 -28.92 -0.47 42.12
CA VAL A 273 -29.23 0.57 43.13
C VAL A 273 -30.51 0.26 43.92
N LYS A 274 -31.46 -0.43 43.29
CA LYS A 274 -32.69 -0.96 43.90
C LYS A 274 -32.43 -1.93 45.07
N SER A 275 -31.50 -2.87 44.91
CA SER A 275 -31.11 -3.85 45.95
C SER A 275 -30.44 -3.16 47.14
N MET A 276 -29.62 -2.14 46.86
CA MET A 276 -28.94 -1.37 47.90
C MET A 276 -29.94 -0.53 48.71
N LEU A 277 -30.92 0.08 48.04
CA LEU A 277 -32.05 0.76 48.69
C LEU A 277 -32.94 -0.20 49.47
N TRP A 278 -33.17 -1.41 48.94
CA TRP A 278 -33.96 -2.44 49.62
C TRP A 278 -33.31 -2.88 50.93
N LEU A 279 -32.03 -3.25 50.90
CA LEU A 279 -31.29 -3.65 52.11
C LEU A 279 -31.20 -2.51 53.12
N GLY A 280 -30.96 -1.28 52.65
CA GLY A 280 -30.96 -0.09 53.49
C GLY A 280 -32.31 0.15 54.18
N SER A 281 -33.41 -0.05 53.47
CA SER A 281 -34.76 0.12 54.02
C SER A 281 -35.08 -0.91 55.11
N ILE A 282 -34.75 -2.20 54.89
CA ILE A 282 -34.95 -3.26 55.89
C ILE A 282 -34.19 -2.94 57.16
N PHE A 283 -32.92 -2.53 57.03
CA PHE A 283 -32.09 -2.19 58.17
C PHE A 283 -32.64 -0.98 58.95
N PHE A 284 -33.10 0.05 58.23
CA PHE A 284 -33.70 1.23 58.85
C PHE A 284 -34.98 0.88 59.65
N PHE A 285 -35.89 0.10 59.06
CA PHE A 285 -37.12 -0.30 59.76
C PHE A 285 -36.85 -1.21 60.95
N ALA A 286 -35.87 -2.11 60.85
CA ALA A 286 -35.45 -2.95 61.98
C ALA A 286 -34.95 -2.10 63.16
N LEU A 287 -34.08 -1.12 62.90
CA LEU A 287 -33.57 -0.22 63.94
C LEU A 287 -34.66 0.70 64.52
N ALA A 288 -35.54 1.24 63.68
CA ALA A 288 -36.66 2.05 64.13
C ALA A 288 -37.62 1.26 65.04
N SER A 289 -37.92 0.01 64.67
CA SER A 289 -38.75 -0.88 65.48
C SER A 289 -38.11 -1.16 66.84
N LEU A 290 -36.80 -1.47 66.87
CA LEU A 290 -36.07 -1.70 68.11
C LEU A 290 -36.09 -0.45 69.00
N PHE A 291 -35.82 0.73 68.42
CA PHE A 291 -35.83 2.00 69.14
C PHE A 291 -37.20 2.28 69.77
N LEU A 292 -38.28 2.16 69.00
CA LEU A 292 -39.64 2.33 69.51
C LEU A 292 -39.97 1.32 70.61
N THR A 293 -39.56 0.06 70.45
CA THR A 293 -39.78 -0.98 71.46
C THR A 293 -39.07 -0.66 72.77
N VAL A 294 -37.82 -0.17 72.70
CA VAL A 294 -37.04 0.28 73.86
C VAL A 294 -37.68 1.51 74.49
N HIS A 295 -38.10 2.49 73.68
CA HIS A 295 -38.74 3.71 74.16
C HIS A 295 -40.05 3.41 74.90
N PHE A 296 -40.95 2.61 74.31
CA PHE A 296 -42.21 2.22 74.96
C PHE A 296 -42.00 1.37 76.21
N ARG A 297 -40.98 0.50 76.24
CA ARG A 297 -40.61 -0.23 77.46
C ARG A 297 -40.13 0.73 78.55
N ARG A 298 -39.36 1.76 78.20
CA ARG A 298 -38.85 2.77 79.12
C ARG A 298 -39.97 3.66 79.68
N GLU A 299 -40.91 4.07 78.84
CA GLU A 299 -42.11 4.83 79.24
C GLU A 299 -43.01 4.04 80.20
N ARG A 300 -43.24 2.74 79.95
CA ARG A 300 -44.00 1.88 80.90
C ARG A 300 -43.32 1.72 82.27
N MET A 301 -42.01 1.88 82.34
CA MET A 301 -41.25 1.78 83.60
C MET A 301 -41.19 3.11 84.36
N ALA A 302 -41.71 4.20 83.79
CA ALA A 302 -41.84 5.49 84.46
C ALA A 302 -43.27 5.65 85.00
N GLU A 303 -43.53 5.14 86.21
CA GLU A 303 -44.76 5.49 86.94
C GLU A 303 -44.76 6.98 87.38
N PRO A 304 -45.94 7.61 87.48
CA PRO A 304 -46.05 9.00 87.91
C PRO A 304 -45.77 9.16 89.41
N ILE A 305 -44.93 10.14 89.76
CA ILE A 305 -44.68 10.58 91.14
C ILE A 305 -46.02 11.01 91.76
N LYS A 306 -46.52 10.24 92.73
CA LYS A 306 -47.69 10.63 93.54
C LYS A 306 -47.31 11.79 94.46
N SER A 307 -47.99 12.93 94.28
CA SER A 307 -48.05 14.03 95.25
C SER A 307 -48.68 13.52 96.55
N GLY A 308 -47.88 13.49 97.62
CA GLY A 308 -48.35 13.26 98.99
C GLY A 308 -48.63 14.60 99.67
N LYS A 309 -49.90 14.81 100.03
CA LYS A 309 -50.40 15.87 100.90
C LYS A 309 -50.15 15.44 102.35
N VAL A 310 -49.57 16.29 103.19
CA VAL A 310 -49.49 16.09 104.65
C VAL A 310 -49.89 17.40 105.32
N ASP A 311 -50.87 17.27 106.22
CA ASP A 311 -51.35 18.29 107.16
C ASP A 311 -50.27 18.71 108.17
#